data_AF-A0A962JTC2-F1
#
_entry.id   AF-A0A962JTC2-F1
#
_cell.length_a   1.000
_cell.length_b   1.000
_cell.length_c   1.000
_cell.angle_alpha   90.00
_cell.angle_beta   90.00
_cell.angle_gamma   90.00
#
_symmetry.space_group_name_H-M   'P 1'
#
loop_
_entity.id
_entity.type
_entity.pdbx_description
1 polymer ?
#
loop_
_entity_poly.entity_id
_entity_poly.type
_entity_poly.pdbx_seq_one_letter_code
_entity_poly.pdbx_strand_id
1 'polypeptide(L)'
;MPKSGQARVPSTGEWQRVFEVIQDHRHPEKNTAIMQISAKLGLRAQEIALLQIKEVARLKKSPPGFTLYKVMSLPAAYTKGANAMGRSSPQYTRRTVSFSVETFDQVVAQIVDLAQAGVEVDPKRFYPAVRKRAGQSRDLPLVDEDLREALTNYLALRLDKHPGAKPTDPLFITQKGVPYSPNTLQEHMALILRGWAGIEKATSHSGRRSVITDIIHKQKKSLKVAQKVAGHKSASTTVI
;
A
#
# COMPACT_ATOMS: atom_id res chain seq x y z
N MET A 1 -10.21 22.05 -5.62
CA MET A 1 -8.97 21.58 -6.30
C MET A 1 -8.07 20.89 -5.28
N PRO A 2 -7.32 19.83 -5.62
CA PRO A 2 -6.40 19.19 -4.68
C PRO A 2 -5.30 20.18 -4.24
N LYS A 3 -4.95 20.19 -2.95
CA LYS A 3 -3.77 20.91 -2.43
C LYS A 3 -2.51 20.41 -3.15
N SER A 4 -1.53 21.29 -3.38
CA SER A 4 -0.30 20.93 -4.11
C SER A 4 0.36 19.69 -3.50
N GLY A 5 0.81 18.76 -4.35
CA GLY A 5 1.47 17.51 -3.93
C GLY A 5 0.55 16.37 -3.47
N GLN A 6 -0.76 16.55 -3.34
CA GLN A 6 -1.67 15.46 -2.95
C GLN A 6 -2.37 14.81 -4.17
N ALA A 7 -2.45 13.47 -4.19
CA ALA A 7 -3.08 12.70 -5.27
C ALA A 7 -4.58 13.00 -5.38
N ARG A 8 -5.14 13.27 -6.57
CA ARG A 8 -6.58 13.55 -6.71
C ARG A 8 -7.46 12.39 -6.18
N VAL A 9 -8.61 12.71 -5.58
CA VAL A 9 -9.68 11.76 -5.27
C VAL A 9 -10.65 11.74 -6.46
N PRO A 10 -10.70 10.67 -7.26
CA PRO A 10 -11.63 10.60 -8.38
C PRO A 10 -13.07 10.48 -7.88
N SER A 11 -13.99 11.11 -8.60
CA SER A 11 -15.43 10.95 -8.44
C SER A 11 -15.91 9.56 -8.88
N THR A 12 -17.15 9.21 -8.54
CA THR A 12 -17.75 7.93 -8.96
C THR A 12 -17.77 7.79 -10.50
N GLY A 13 -18.15 8.85 -11.22
CA GLY A 13 -18.17 8.83 -12.70
C GLY A 13 -16.76 8.72 -13.30
N GLU A 14 -15.74 9.29 -12.66
CA GLU A 14 -14.35 9.11 -13.10
C GLU A 14 -13.85 7.69 -12.85
N TRP A 15 -14.21 7.06 -11.71
CA TRP A 15 -13.91 5.66 -11.48
C TRP A 15 -14.61 4.74 -12.49
N GLN A 16 -15.86 5.01 -12.81
CA GLN A 16 -16.58 4.28 -13.85
C GLN A 16 -15.86 4.39 -15.20
N ARG A 17 -15.49 5.61 -15.62
CA ARG A 17 -14.68 5.83 -16.84
C ARG A 17 -13.38 5.05 -16.82
N VAL A 18 -12.70 4.94 -15.68
CA VAL A 18 -11.47 4.12 -15.55
C VAL A 18 -11.75 2.66 -15.89
N PHE A 19 -12.84 2.09 -15.38
CA PHE A 19 -13.17 0.69 -15.64
C PHE A 19 -13.65 0.43 -17.07
N GLU A 20 -14.37 1.39 -17.65
CA GLU A 20 -14.78 1.37 -19.07
C GLU A 20 -13.55 1.38 -19.98
N VAL A 21 -12.66 2.36 -19.85
CA VAL A 21 -11.48 2.48 -20.72
C VAL A 21 -10.51 1.31 -20.57
N ILE A 22 -10.48 0.64 -19.41
CA ILE A 22 -9.67 -0.56 -19.21
C ILE A 22 -10.10 -1.68 -20.18
N GLN A 23 -11.39 -1.79 -20.52
CA GLN A 23 -11.90 -2.85 -21.40
C GLN A 23 -11.33 -2.74 -22.82
N ASP A 24 -11.02 -1.53 -23.27
CA ASP A 24 -10.44 -1.27 -24.60
C ASP A 24 -8.91 -1.49 -24.66
N HIS A 25 -8.30 -1.91 -23.55
CA HIS A 25 -6.85 -2.08 -23.41
C HIS A 25 -6.46 -3.54 -23.15
N ARG A 26 -5.18 -3.85 -23.36
CA ARG A 26 -4.64 -5.20 -23.13
C ARG A 26 -4.72 -5.60 -21.66
N HIS A 27 -5.14 -6.84 -21.43
CA HIS A 27 -5.30 -7.47 -20.11
C HIS A 27 -6.39 -6.79 -19.23
N PRO A 28 -7.61 -6.62 -19.75
CA PRO A 28 -8.65 -5.86 -19.07
C PRO A 28 -9.01 -6.47 -17.71
N GLU A 29 -9.04 -7.80 -17.56
CA GLU A 29 -9.38 -8.48 -16.30
C GLU A 29 -8.34 -8.18 -15.21
N LYS A 30 -7.06 -8.29 -15.56
CA LYS A 30 -5.95 -7.98 -14.65
C LYS A 30 -5.98 -6.51 -14.23
N ASN A 31 -6.16 -5.61 -15.18
CA ASN A 31 -6.11 -4.17 -14.93
C ASN A 31 -7.32 -3.74 -14.10
N THR A 32 -8.50 -4.29 -14.38
CA THR A 32 -9.73 -4.09 -13.60
C THR A 32 -9.52 -4.57 -12.16
N ALA A 33 -8.98 -5.78 -11.95
CA ALA A 33 -8.70 -6.30 -10.61
C ALA A 33 -7.69 -5.43 -9.84
N ILE A 34 -6.61 -4.97 -10.48
CA ILE A 34 -5.63 -4.05 -9.86
C ILE A 34 -6.32 -2.75 -9.41
N MET A 35 -7.11 -2.13 -10.29
CA MET A 35 -7.75 -0.85 -10.00
C MET A 35 -8.89 -0.99 -8.99
N GLN A 36 -9.66 -2.08 -9.01
CA GLN A 36 -10.68 -2.38 -8.00
C GLN A 36 -10.06 -2.55 -6.61
N ILE A 37 -8.96 -3.29 -6.49
CA ILE A 37 -8.23 -3.41 -5.20
C ILE A 37 -7.80 -2.02 -4.70
N SER A 38 -7.28 -1.18 -5.59
CA SER A 38 -6.89 0.18 -5.20
C SER A 38 -8.09 1.03 -4.77
N ALA A 39 -9.18 1.01 -5.54
CA ALA A 39 -10.35 1.86 -5.35
C ALA A 39 -11.22 1.44 -4.16
N LYS A 40 -11.35 0.13 -3.89
CA LYS A 40 -12.26 -0.42 -2.87
C LYS A 40 -11.54 -0.74 -1.56
N LEU A 41 -10.29 -1.20 -1.60
CA LEU A 41 -9.54 -1.59 -0.40
C LEU A 41 -8.44 -0.59 -0.01
N GLY A 42 -8.07 0.34 -0.90
CA GLY A 42 -7.12 1.40 -0.59
C GLY A 42 -5.67 0.93 -0.39
N LEU A 43 -5.29 -0.19 -1.02
CA LEU A 43 -3.92 -0.68 -0.99
C LEU A 43 -3.00 0.24 -1.79
N ARG A 44 -1.75 0.35 -1.33
CA ARG A 44 -0.67 1.02 -2.04
C ARG A 44 -0.14 0.11 -3.15
N ALA A 45 0.46 0.70 -4.18
CA ALA A 45 1.10 -0.06 -5.27
C ALA A 45 2.09 -1.12 -4.75
N GLN A 46 2.92 -0.82 -3.73
CA GLN A 46 3.80 -1.83 -3.12
C GLN A 46 3.01 -3.00 -2.53
N GLU A 47 1.93 -2.73 -1.81
CA GLU A 47 1.11 -3.77 -1.17
C GLU A 47 0.46 -4.64 -2.24
N ILE A 48 -0.10 -4.05 -3.31
CA ILE A 48 -0.72 -4.77 -4.44
C ILE A 48 0.32 -5.61 -5.20
N ALA A 49 1.50 -5.06 -5.47
CA ALA A 49 2.56 -5.73 -6.21
C ALA A 49 3.09 -7.00 -5.50
N LEU A 50 3.01 -7.02 -4.17
CA LEU A 50 3.53 -8.09 -3.33
C LEU A 50 2.47 -9.11 -2.91
N LEU A 51 1.18 -8.88 -3.19
CA LEU A 51 0.13 -9.85 -2.92
C LEU A 51 0.44 -11.18 -3.62
N GLN A 52 0.22 -12.29 -2.93
CA GLN A 52 0.22 -13.63 -3.48
C GLN A 52 -1.23 -14.14 -3.56
N ILE A 53 -1.43 -15.26 -4.25
CA ILE A 53 -2.78 -15.84 -4.41
C ILE A 53 -3.38 -16.20 -3.03
N LYS A 54 -2.55 -16.68 -2.09
CA LYS A 54 -2.96 -17.15 -0.76
C LYS A 54 -3.57 -16.07 0.13
N GLU A 55 -3.32 -14.78 -0.13
CA GLU A 55 -3.98 -13.70 0.62
C GLU A 55 -5.45 -13.51 0.18
N VAL A 56 -5.77 -13.85 -1.07
CA VAL A 56 -7.05 -13.50 -1.70
C VAL A 56 -7.95 -14.72 -1.91
N ALA A 57 -7.37 -15.88 -2.23
CA ALA A 57 -8.12 -17.08 -2.56
C ALA A 57 -7.47 -18.36 -2.03
N ARG A 58 -8.32 -19.35 -1.76
CA ARG A 58 -7.91 -20.75 -1.55
C ARG A 58 -8.00 -21.49 -2.88
N LEU A 59 -6.88 -22.06 -3.33
CA LEU A 59 -6.84 -22.94 -4.50
C LEU A 59 -7.36 -24.34 -4.16
N LYS A 60 -8.10 -24.94 -5.08
CA LYS A 60 -8.64 -26.31 -5.04
C LYS A 60 -7.97 -27.14 -6.13
N LYS A 61 -7.63 -28.40 -5.82
CA LYS A 61 -6.97 -29.31 -6.76
C LYS A 61 -7.94 -30.25 -7.49
N SER A 62 -9.05 -30.63 -6.85
CA SER A 62 -10.01 -31.57 -7.41
C SER A 62 -11.44 -31.25 -6.95
N PRO A 63 -12.32 -30.73 -7.83
CA PRO A 63 -11.98 -30.20 -9.16
C PRO A 63 -11.05 -28.98 -9.06
N PRO A 64 -10.21 -28.71 -10.08
CA PRO A 64 -9.41 -27.49 -10.14
C PRO A 64 -10.29 -26.24 -10.03
N GLY A 65 -9.86 -25.29 -9.21
CA GLY A 65 -10.61 -24.05 -9.04
C GLY A 65 -10.11 -23.26 -7.84
N PHE A 66 -10.91 -22.29 -7.40
CA PHE A 66 -10.57 -21.47 -6.25
C PHE A 66 -11.81 -21.03 -5.49
N THR A 67 -11.61 -20.50 -4.30
CA THR A 67 -12.65 -19.83 -3.51
C THR A 67 -12.06 -18.58 -2.91
N LEU A 68 -12.64 -17.42 -3.24
CA LEU A 68 -12.23 -16.15 -2.66
C LEU A 68 -12.51 -16.12 -1.16
N TYR A 69 -11.59 -15.55 -0.39
CA TYR A 69 -11.86 -15.29 1.01
C TYR A 69 -12.91 -14.18 1.18
N LYS A 70 -13.56 -14.15 2.35
CA LYS A 70 -14.42 -13.03 2.76
C LYS A 70 -13.60 -11.88 3.36
N VAL A 71 -12.42 -12.19 3.88
CA VAL A 71 -11.50 -11.25 4.50
C VAL A 71 -10.08 -11.61 4.04
N MET A 72 -9.36 -10.62 3.52
CA MET A 72 -7.95 -10.71 3.16
C MET A 72 -7.10 -10.14 4.30
N SER A 73 -6.18 -10.94 4.82
CA SER A 73 -5.15 -10.46 5.76
C SER A 73 -3.95 -9.95 4.96
N LEU A 74 -3.64 -8.66 5.06
CA LEU A 74 -2.44 -8.07 4.46
C LEU A 74 -1.27 -8.19 5.45
N PRO A 75 -0.20 -8.95 5.13
CA PRO A 75 0.95 -9.11 6.01
C PRO A 75 1.71 -7.81 6.24
N ALA A 76 2.22 -7.61 7.46
CA ALA A 76 3.09 -6.49 7.80
C ALA A 76 4.33 -6.42 6.89
N ALA A 77 4.83 -7.58 6.45
CA ALA A 77 5.98 -7.71 5.56
C ALA A 77 5.80 -6.97 4.23
N TYR A 78 4.57 -6.79 3.73
CA TYR A 78 4.31 -6.11 2.46
C TYR A 78 4.22 -4.59 2.60
N THR A 79 4.08 -4.12 3.84
CA THR A 79 3.87 -2.71 4.14
C THR A 79 5.19 -1.93 4.27
N LYS A 80 5.08 -0.60 4.16
CA LYS A 80 6.22 0.32 4.25
C LYS A 80 6.93 0.16 5.61
N GLY A 81 8.24 -0.09 5.58
CA GLY A 81 9.10 -0.22 6.76
C GLY A 81 9.63 -1.63 7.02
N ALA A 82 9.03 -2.66 6.43
CA ALA A 82 9.45 -4.06 6.62
C ALA A 82 10.57 -4.53 5.66
N ASN A 83 11.20 -3.63 4.89
CA ASN A 83 12.15 -3.97 3.81
C ASN A 83 11.62 -5.05 2.84
N ALA A 84 10.33 -4.93 2.48
CA ALA A 84 9.58 -5.92 1.70
C ALA A 84 10.26 -6.41 0.40
N MET A 85 11.07 -5.56 -0.22
CA MET A 85 11.76 -5.85 -1.48
C MET A 85 13.17 -6.45 -1.30
N GLY A 86 13.64 -6.65 -0.06
CA GLY A 86 14.97 -7.21 0.22
C GLY A 86 16.14 -6.46 -0.44
N ARG A 87 15.96 -5.17 -0.78
CA ARG A 87 16.98 -4.40 -1.49
C ARG A 87 18.24 -4.33 -0.64
N SER A 88 19.40 -4.60 -1.27
CA SER A 88 20.72 -4.37 -0.69
C SER A 88 20.75 -2.99 -0.04
N SER A 89 20.95 -2.97 1.27
CA SER A 89 21.31 -1.75 1.98
C SER A 89 22.82 -1.63 1.87
N PRO A 90 23.38 -0.70 1.06
CA PRO A 90 24.74 -0.24 1.35
C PRO A 90 24.79 0.15 2.83
N GLN A 91 25.95 0.00 3.47
CA GLN A 91 26.15 0.31 4.88
C GLN A 91 25.77 1.79 5.12
N TYR A 92 24.50 2.01 5.46
CA TYR A 92 23.91 3.33 5.53
C TYR A 92 24.33 3.95 6.85
N THR A 93 25.44 4.67 6.84
CA THR A 93 25.79 5.60 7.91
C THR A 93 24.81 6.77 7.83
N ARG A 94 23.76 6.69 8.63
CA ARG A 94 22.72 7.70 8.72
C ARG A 94 23.34 9.03 9.16
N ARG A 95 23.32 10.04 8.27
CA ARG A 95 23.88 11.38 8.51
C ARG A 95 22.94 12.32 9.28
N THR A 96 21.67 11.94 9.46
CA THR A 96 20.65 12.84 10.04
C THR A 96 19.71 12.09 10.98
N VAL A 97 19.52 12.63 12.18
CA VAL A 97 18.59 12.12 13.20
C VAL A 97 17.57 13.21 13.53
N SER A 98 16.35 12.81 13.86
CA SER A 98 15.23 13.72 14.13
C SER A 98 14.68 13.45 15.53
N PHE A 99 14.58 14.47 16.36
CA PHE A 99 14.00 14.46 17.71
C PHE A 99 13.19 15.74 17.93
N SER A 100 12.37 15.77 18.99
CA SER A 100 11.62 16.97 19.36
C SER A 100 12.54 18.01 20.00
N VAL A 101 12.19 19.29 19.95
CA VAL A 101 12.97 20.37 20.61
C VAL A 101 13.11 20.08 22.11
N GLU A 102 12.05 19.65 22.76
CA GLU A 102 12.08 19.29 24.18
C GLU A 102 13.08 18.15 24.49
N THR A 103 13.10 17.09 23.66
CA THR A 103 14.08 16.00 23.80
C THR A 103 15.50 16.48 23.54
N PHE A 104 15.68 17.45 22.63
CA PHE A 104 16.99 18.06 22.40
C PHE A 104 17.47 18.80 23.64
N ASP A 105 16.61 19.64 24.20
CA ASP A 105 16.92 20.48 25.36
C ASP A 105 17.30 19.60 26.55
N GLN A 106 16.59 18.49 26.77
CA GLN A 106 16.93 17.50 27.80
C GLN A 106 18.31 16.87 27.59
N VAL A 107 18.65 16.49 26.35
CA VAL A 107 19.97 15.93 26.03
C VAL A 107 21.07 16.96 26.23
N VAL A 108 20.85 18.22 25.80
CA VAL A 108 21.80 19.31 25.98
C VAL A 108 22.01 19.62 27.46
N ALA A 109 20.94 19.70 28.26
CA ALA A 109 21.03 19.91 29.70
C ALA A 109 21.86 18.81 30.38
N GLN A 110 21.61 17.55 30.04
CA GLN A 110 22.39 16.43 30.56
C GLN A 110 23.88 16.52 30.20
N ILE A 111 24.21 16.98 28.99
CA ILE A 111 25.61 17.19 28.57
C ILE A 111 26.25 18.31 29.39
N VAL A 112 25.51 19.40 29.64
CA VAL A 112 26.00 20.53 30.46
C VAL A 112 26.30 20.08 31.88
N ASP A 113 25.41 19.34 32.53
CA ASP A 113 25.60 18.84 33.90
C ASP A 113 26.85 17.95 34.01
N LEU A 114 27.05 17.05 33.03
CA LEU A 114 28.22 16.16 33.00
C LEU A 114 29.53 16.94 32.77
N ALA A 115 29.50 17.93 31.89
CA ALA A 115 30.66 18.79 31.65
C ALA A 115 31.03 19.63 32.90
N GLN A 116 30.04 20.17 33.61
CA GLN A 116 30.25 20.89 34.86
C GLN A 116 30.81 19.99 35.97
N ALA A 117 30.40 18.72 35.99
CA ALA A 117 30.95 17.72 36.91
C ALA A 117 32.37 17.24 36.56
N GLY A 118 33.00 17.79 35.50
CA GLY A 118 34.34 17.40 35.05
C GLY A 118 34.41 16.01 34.40
N VAL A 119 33.26 15.44 34.02
CA VAL A 119 33.19 14.14 33.37
C VAL A 119 33.50 14.31 31.89
N GLU A 120 34.37 13.46 31.35
CA GLU A 120 34.65 13.42 29.92
C GLU A 120 33.38 13.05 29.13
N VAL A 121 32.98 13.92 28.19
CA VAL A 121 31.77 13.76 27.39
C VAL A 121 32.11 13.06 26.07
N ASP A 122 31.62 11.83 25.88
CA ASP A 122 31.61 11.15 24.58
C ASP A 122 30.29 11.43 23.83
N PRO A 123 30.30 12.20 22.73
CA PRO A 123 29.09 12.56 21.99
C PRO A 123 28.26 11.37 21.51
N LYS A 124 28.89 10.21 21.24
CA LYS A 124 28.20 9.02 20.72
C LYS A 124 27.20 8.44 21.72
N ARG A 125 27.39 8.69 23.03
CA ARG A 125 26.49 8.21 24.10
C ARG A 125 25.16 8.96 24.14
N PHE A 126 25.11 10.14 23.55
CA PHE A 126 23.92 11.00 23.50
C PHE A 126 23.14 10.86 22.19
N TYR A 127 23.59 10.00 21.27
CA TYR A 127 22.85 9.73 20.06
C TYR A 127 21.53 9.00 20.38
N PRO A 128 20.38 9.48 19.88
CA PRO A 128 19.09 8.90 20.21
C PRO A 128 18.97 7.47 19.66
N ALA A 129 18.28 6.62 20.41
CA ALA A 129 18.06 5.23 20.02
C ALA A 129 17.40 5.13 18.64
N VAL A 130 17.93 4.24 17.79
CA VAL A 130 17.40 4.02 16.44
C VAL A 130 16.05 3.30 16.51
N ARG A 131 14.96 4.04 16.30
CA ARG A 131 13.62 3.45 16.18
C ARG A 131 13.54 2.58 14.92
N LYS A 132 13.50 1.25 15.10
CA LYS A 132 13.25 0.30 14.00
C LYS A 132 11.84 0.52 13.46
N ARG A 133 11.72 0.72 12.14
CA ARG A 133 10.41 0.79 11.48
C ARG A 133 9.90 -0.63 11.30
N ALA A 134 8.75 -0.94 11.88
CA ALA A 134 8.01 -2.17 11.59
C ALA A 134 6.79 -1.88 10.71
N GLY A 135 6.44 -2.82 9.83
CA GLY A 135 5.17 -2.81 9.11
C GLY A 135 3.97 -3.01 10.02
N GLN A 136 2.76 -2.94 9.48
CA GLN A 136 1.52 -3.23 10.22
C GLN A 136 0.65 -4.18 9.40
N SER A 137 0.18 -5.27 10.01
CA SER A 137 -0.82 -6.14 9.39
C SER A 137 -2.21 -5.53 9.51
N ARG A 138 -3.09 -5.85 8.56
CA ARG A 138 -4.49 -5.44 8.62
C ARG A 138 -5.38 -6.41 7.85
N ASP A 139 -6.58 -6.61 8.38
CA ASP A 139 -7.62 -7.39 7.74
C ASP A 139 -8.54 -6.48 6.92
N LEU A 140 -8.80 -6.89 5.68
CA LEU A 140 -9.56 -6.12 4.71
C LEU A 140 -10.72 -6.98 4.20
N PRO A 141 -11.98 -6.58 4.45
CA PRO A 141 -13.14 -7.33 3.99
C PRO A 141 -13.26 -7.27 2.46
N LEU A 142 -13.45 -8.42 1.84
CA LEU A 142 -13.73 -8.57 0.41
C LEU A 142 -15.24 -8.68 0.20
N VAL A 143 -15.96 -7.61 0.51
CA VAL A 143 -17.45 -7.56 0.52
C VAL A 143 -18.04 -6.85 -0.69
N ASP A 144 -17.24 -6.08 -1.41
CA ASP A 144 -17.70 -5.35 -2.59
C ASP A 144 -17.84 -6.30 -3.78
N GLU A 145 -19.02 -6.36 -4.40
CA GLU A 145 -19.31 -7.34 -5.46
C GLU A 145 -18.48 -7.07 -6.71
N ASP A 146 -18.32 -5.82 -7.15
CA ASP A 146 -17.49 -5.48 -8.33
C ASP A 146 -16.02 -5.92 -8.13
N LEU A 147 -15.49 -5.75 -6.92
CA LEU A 147 -14.15 -6.23 -6.56
C LEU A 147 -14.08 -7.76 -6.61
N ARG A 148 -15.07 -8.46 -6.06
CA ARG A 148 -15.11 -9.93 -6.04
C ARG A 148 -15.23 -10.49 -7.45
N GLU A 149 -16.05 -9.88 -8.29
CA GLU A 149 -16.20 -10.22 -9.69
C GLU A 149 -14.89 -10.02 -10.45
N ALA A 150 -14.26 -8.83 -10.34
CA ALA A 150 -12.99 -8.55 -11.00
C ALA A 150 -11.88 -9.53 -10.59
N LEU A 151 -11.79 -9.86 -9.29
CA LEU A 151 -10.85 -10.87 -8.79
C LEU A 151 -11.15 -12.27 -9.33
N THR A 152 -12.43 -12.65 -9.41
CA THR A 152 -12.87 -13.95 -9.92
C THR A 152 -12.52 -14.09 -11.39
N ASN A 153 -12.88 -13.10 -12.21
CA ASN A 153 -12.60 -13.09 -13.65
C ASN A 153 -11.10 -13.18 -13.92
N TYR A 154 -10.30 -12.39 -13.21
CA TYR A 154 -8.85 -12.43 -13.35
C TYR A 154 -8.22 -13.75 -12.88
N LEU A 155 -8.64 -14.28 -11.73
CA LEU A 155 -8.09 -15.54 -11.21
C LEU A 155 -8.48 -16.74 -12.09
N ALA A 156 -9.70 -16.77 -12.61
CA ALA A 156 -10.13 -17.78 -13.56
C ALA A 156 -9.23 -17.78 -14.80
N LEU A 157 -9.05 -16.61 -15.44
CA LEU A 157 -8.17 -16.44 -16.59
C LEU A 157 -6.72 -16.84 -16.28
N ARG A 158 -6.23 -16.47 -15.10
CA ARG A 158 -4.85 -16.75 -14.70
C ARG A 158 -4.61 -18.24 -14.46
N LEU A 159 -5.54 -18.91 -13.78
CA LEU A 159 -5.42 -20.33 -13.46
C LEU A 159 -5.67 -21.21 -14.68
N ASP A 160 -6.47 -20.75 -15.65
CA ASP A 160 -6.60 -21.40 -16.96
C ASP A 160 -5.26 -21.37 -17.72
N LYS A 161 -4.60 -20.20 -17.78
CA LYS A 161 -3.28 -20.05 -18.42
C LYS A 161 -2.14 -20.73 -17.67
N HIS A 162 -2.25 -20.83 -16.35
CA HIS A 162 -1.24 -21.42 -15.48
C HIS A 162 -1.87 -22.35 -14.42
N PRO A 163 -2.32 -23.57 -14.80
CA PRO A 163 -3.00 -24.49 -13.89
C PRO A 163 -2.14 -24.94 -12.70
N GLY A 164 -0.81 -24.90 -12.85
CA GLY A 164 0.16 -25.25 -11.82
C GLY A 164 0.48 -24.13 -10.82
N ALA A 165 -0.23 -23.01 -10.85
CA ALA A 165 0.03 -21.89 -9.94
C ALA A 165 -0.13 -22.32 -8.47
N LYS A 166 0.83 -21.91 -7.65
CA LYS A 166 0.87 -22.20 -6.21
C LYS A 166 0.23 -21.05 -5.43
N PRO A 167 -0.28 -21.30 -4.21
CA PRO A 167 -0.80 -20.23 -3.36
C PRO A 167 0.21 -19.11 -3.08
N THR A 168 1.50 -19.43 -3.07
CA THR A 168 2.61 -18.47 -2.86
C THR A 168 2.99 -17.69 -4.12
N ASP A 169 2.40 -17.98 -5.27
CA ASP A 169 2.74 -17.25 -6.49
C ASP A 169 2.16 -15.82 -6.44
N PRO A 170 2.87 -14.83 -7.02
CA PRO A 170 2.41 -13.43 -7.00
C PRO A 170 1.04 -13.31 -7.62
N LEU A 171 0.08 -12.63 -6.98
CA LEU A 171 -1.28 -12.47 -7.48
C LEU A 171 -1.31 -11.77 -8.83
N PHE A 172 -0.43 -10.78 -9.05
CA PHE A 172 -0.33 -10.06 -10.32
C PHE A 172 1.04 -10.25 -10.97
N ILE A 173 1.03 -10.53 -12.26
CA ILE A 173 2.23 -10.66 -13.10
C ILE A 173 2.20 -9.67 -14.25
N THR A 174 3.39 -9.24 -14.65
CA THR A 174 3.61 -8.41 -15.83
C THR A 174 3.35 -9.19 -17.12
N GLN A 175 3.36 -8.50 -18.26
CA GLN A 175 3.24 -9.15 -19.57
C GLN A 175 4.34 -10.19 -19.84
N LYS A 176 5.50 -10.03 -19.20
CA LYS A 176 6.64 -10.95 -19.29
C LYS A 176 6.52 -12.16 -18.35
N GLY A 177 5.40 -12.33 -17.65
CA GLY A 177 5.19 -13.41 -16.69
C GLY A 177 5.91 -13.24 -15.34
N VAL A 178 6.69 -12.17 -15.16
CA VAL A 178 7.41 -11.89 -13.91
C VAL A 178 6.56 -11.04 -12.95
N PRO A 179 6.80 -11.10 -11.61
CA PRO A 179 6.09 -10.26 -10.64
C PRO A 179 6.22 -8.77 -10.95
N TYR A 180 5.21 -7.98 -10.56
CA TYR A 180 5.35 -6.52 -10.56
C TYR A 180 6.36 -6.06 -9.52
N SER A 181 7.19 -5.07 -9.87
CA SER A 181 7.85 -4.26 -8.85
C SER A 181 6.88 -3.17 -8.37
N PRO A 182 7.04 -2.65 -7.14
CA PRO A 182 6.22 -1.52 -6.67
C PRO A 182 6.27 -0.30 -7.59
N ASN A 183 7.43 -0.03 -8.18
CA ASN A 183 7.61 1.12 -9.07
C ASN A 183 6.88 0.91 -10.41
N THR A 184 7.09 -0.25 -11.05
CA THR A 184 6.42 -0.55 -12.32
C THR A 184 4.91 -0.66 -12.16
N LEU A 185 4.40 -1.15 -11.02
CA LEU A 185 2.96 -1.13 -10.76
C LEU A 185 2.44 0.30 -10.53
N GLN A 186 3.18 1.13 -9.80
CA GLN A 186 2.82 2.53 -9.60
C GLN A 186 2.72 3.29 -10.94
N GLU A 187 3.69 3.10 -11.84
CA GLU A 187 3.69 3.69 -13.19
C GLU A 187 2.52 3.16 -14.01
N HIS A 188 2.25 1.85 -13.96
CA HIS A 188 1.13 1.25 -14.68
C HIS A 188 -0.23 1.79 -14.20
N MET A 189 -0.45 1.90 -12.89
CA MET A 189 -1.66 2.51 -12.34
C MET A 189 -1.78 3.99 -12.74
N ALA A 190 -0.66 4.71 -12.77
CA ALA A 190 -0.63 6.10 -13.21
C ALA A 190 -0.97 6.25 -14.70
N LEU A 191 -0.51 5.33 -15.54
CA LEU A 191 -0.86 5.24 -16.95
C LEU A 191 -2.37 5.02 -17.12
N ILE A 192 -2.96 4.07 -16.39
CA ILE A 192 -4.41 3.83 -16.43
C ILE A 192 -5.20 5.09 -16.02
N LEU A 193 -4.85 5.69 -14.89
CA LEU A 193 -5.60 6.82 -14.34
C LEU A 193 -5.46 8.10 -15.15
N ARG A 194 -4.23 8.44 -15.58
CA ARG A 194 -3.96 9.70 -16.28
C ARG A 194 -3.92 9.55 -17.79
N GLY A 195 -3.23 8.53 -18.27
CA GLY A 195 -3.03 8.29 -19.69
C GLY A 195 -4.32 7.82 -20.36
N TRP A 196 -4.97 6.80 -19.79
CA TRP A 196 -6.16 6.20 -20.42
C TRP A 196 -7.44 6.95 -20.02
N ALA A 197 -7.66 7.17 -18.73
CA ALA A 197 -8.90 7.80 -18.24
C ALA A 197 -8.87 9.34 -18.20
N GLY A 198 -7.72 9.98 -18.44
CA GLY A 198 -7.59 11.43 -18.48
C GLY A 198 -7.77 12.15 -17.12
N ILE A 199 -7.63 11.44 -15.99
CA ILE A 199 -7.87 12.03 -14.67
C ILE A 199 -6.63 12.79 -14.20
N GLU A 200 -6.62 14.10 -14.40
CA GLU A 200 -5.50 14.96 -14.03
C GLU A 200 -5.12 14.81 -12.54
N LYS A 201 -3.82 14.77 -12.24
CA LYS A 201 -3.25 14.62 -10.88
C LYS A 201 -3.66 13.34 -10.13
N ALA A 202 -4.28 12.37 -10.80
CA ALA A 202 -4.48 11.04 -10.24
C ALA A 202 -3.18 10.23 -10.24
N THR A 203 -2.97 9.42 -9.20
CA THR A 203 -1.78 8.57 -9.04
C THR A 203 -2.17 7.23 -8.41
N SER A 204 -1.22 6.33 -8.20
CA SER A 204 -1.44 5.07 -7.47
C SER A 204 -2.03 5.24 -6.06
N HIS A 205 -1.95 6.45 -5.47
CA HIS A 205 -2.50 6.75 -4.15
C HIS A 205 -3.95 7.28 -4.20
N SER A 206 -4.49 7.54 -5.39
CA SER A 206 -5.85 8.06 -5.57
C SER A 206 -6.93 7.13 -5.04
N GLY A 207 -6.82 5.80 -5.29
CA GLY A 207 -7.76 4.81 -4.75
C GLY A 207 -7.77 4.80 -3.22
N ARG A 208 -6.58 4.77 -2.62
CA ARG A 208 -6.41 4.87 -1.16
C ARG A 208 -7.02 6.13 -0.56
N ARG A 209 -6.79 7.29 -1.17
CA ARG A 209 -7.43 8.53 -0.70
C ARG A 209 -8.94 8.48 -0.85
N SER A 210 -9.45 7.88 -1.92
CA SER A 210 -10.88 7.70 -2.14
C SER A 210 -11.51 6.90 -1.00
N VAL A 211 -10.92 5.76 -0.63
CA VAL A 211 -11.39 4.92 0.49
C VAL A 211 -11.40 5.68 1.81
N ILE A 212 -10.30 6.36 2.15
CA ILE A 212 -10.22 7.10 3.42
C ILE A 212 -11.24 8.26 3.43
N THR A 213 -11.37 8.99 2.31
CA THR A 213 -12.34 10.09 2.16
C THR A 213 -13.76 9.58 2.29
N ASP A 214 -14.08 8.43 1.67
CA ASP A 214 -15.39 7.81 1.71
C ASP A 214 -15.78 7.38 3.13
N ILE A 215 -14.86 6.70 3.84
CA ILE A 215 -15.07 6.26 5.23
C ILE A 215 -15.36 7.46 6.15
N ILE A 216 -14.59 8.54 6.02
CA ILE A 216 -14.71 9.72 6.90
C ILE A 216 -15.93 10.56 6.54
N HIS A 217 -16.11 10.91 5.26
CA HIS A 217 -17.08 11.92 4.86
C HIS A 217 -18.42 11.35 4.42
N LYS A 218 -18.44 10.20 3.73
CA LYS A 218 -19.69 9.60 3.24
C LYS A 218 -20.29 8.63 4.25
N GLN A 219 -19.48 7.69 4.76
CA GLN A 219 -19.93 6.72 5.76
C GLN A 219 -19.98 7.33 7.18
N LYS A 220 -19.44 8.53 7.37
CA LYS A 220 -19.39 9.25 8.66
C LYS A 220 -18.79 8.40 9.80
N LYS A 221 -17.84 7.52 9.48
CA LYS A 221 -17.15 6.67 10.47
C LYS A 221 -15.97 7.43 11.09
N SER A 222 -15.53 6.97 12.27
CA SER A 222 -14.45 7.62 13.00
C SER A 222 -13.11 7.56 12.25
N LEU A 223 -12.25 8.56 12.52
CA LEU A 223 -10.88 8.62 12.00
C LEU A 223 -10.08 7.35 12.33
N LYS A 224 -10.35 6.72 13.49
CA LYS A 224 -9.71 5.48 13.93
C LYS A 224 -10.03 4.29 13.01
N VAL A 225 -11.26 4.22 12.47
CA VAL A 225 -11.63 3.19 11.48
C VAL A 225 -10.87 3.41 10.18
N ALA A 226 -10.86 4.65 9.67
CA ALA A 226 -10.11 5.00 8.47
C ALA A 226 -8.60 4.74 8.64
N GLN A 227 -8.05 5.03 9.82
CA GLN A 227 -6.66 4.76 10.18
C GLN A 227 -6.34 3.26 10.17
N LYS A 228 -7.24 2.41 10.70
CA LYS A 228 -7.07 0.94 10.70
C LYS A 228 -7.12 0.37 9.28
N VAL A 229 -8.09 0.80 8.46
CA VAL A 229 -8.19 0.41 7.04
C VAL A 229 -6.96 0.88 6.26
N ALA A 230 -6.46 2.08 6.56
CA ALA A 230 -5.23 2.59 5.99
C ALA A 230 -3.96 1.92 6.59
N GLY A 231 -3.97 1.34 7.78
CA GLY A 231 -2.72 0.93 8.44
C GLY A 231 -1.77 2.13 8.61
N HIS A 232 -2.32 3.27 9.00
CA HIS A 232 -1.55 4.46 9.36
C HIS A 232 -1.19 4.38 10.85
N LYS A 233 0.07 4.69 11.19
CA LYS A 233 0.52 4.75 12.59
C LYS A 233 0.09 6.04 13.29
N SER A 234 0.05 7.15 12.56
CA SER A 234 -0.35 8.46 13.08
C SER A 234 -1.72 8.86 12.54
N ALA A 235 -2.55 9.43 13.41
CA ALA A 235 -3.82 10.05 13.04
C ALA A 235 -3.62 11.21 12.04
N SER A 236 -2.52 11.97 12.15
CA SER A 236 -2.21 13.09 11.25
C SER A 236 -2.05 12.68 9.79
N THR A 237 -1.69 11.43 9.51
CA THR A 237 -1.58 10.90 8.13
C THR A 237 -2.94 10.48 7.56
N THR A 238 -3.97 10.39 8.41
CA THR A 238 -5.33 9.99 8.04
C THR A 238 -6.24 11.21 7.85
N VAL A 239 -5.86 12.38 8.37
CA VAL A 239 -6.53 13.65 8.07
C VAL A 239 -6.20 14.02 6.62
N ILE A 240 -7.24 14.10 5.78
CA ILE A 240 -7.14 14.37 4.33
C ILE A 240 -7.42 15.84 4.04
#